data_AF-T1ESG8-F1
#
_entry.id   AF-T1ESG8-F1
#
_cell.length_a   1.000
_cell.length_b   1.000
_cell.length_c   1.000
_cell.angle_alpha   90.00
_cell.angle_beta   90.00
_cell.angle_gamma   90.00
#
_symmetry.space_group_name_H-M   'P 1'
#
loop_
_entity.id
_entity.type
_entity.pdbx_description
1 polymer ?
#
loop_
_entity_poly.entity_id
_entity_poly.type
_entity_poly.pdbx_seq_one_letter_code
_entity_poly.pdbx_strand_id
1 'polypeptide(L)'
;MDGRKKLSGAEYRRIAKEKRKKESDVLSLTLKLETLFNKSNVNVSIIVNSDKEDSKEKSEKRPRMKRKMADELCNDEALTSVENMYQVTMLEIIDRVITELSDRFESLNNINSMFGFLSGVKIEEMQTADLKIKAENLANIYSADLNIDEFMFEIESFKHHALTVDKNNSECNYVTRSNWFLDVLSWSA
;
A
#
# COMPACT_ATOMS: atom_id res chain seq x y z
N MET A 1 7.40 2.27 54.07
CA MET A 1 8.77 2.43 53.56
C MET A 1 8.95 1.47 52.40
N ASP A 2 9.20 1.99 51.19
CA ASP A 2 9.27 1.19 49.96
C ASP A 2 10.61 0.42 49.91
N GLY A 3 10.54 -0.90 50.08
CA GLY A 3 11.66 -1.81 50.35
C GLY A 3 12.54 -2.14 49.13
N ARG A 4 12.90 -1.16 48.32
CA ARG A 4 13.72 -1.42 47.12
C ARG A 4 15.18 -1.72 47.52
N LYS A 5 15.54 -2.99 47.40
CA LYS A 5 16.91 -3.50 47.59
C LYS A 5 17.84 -2.81 46.57
N LYS A 6 18.78 -2.00 47.05
CA LYS A 6 19.79 -1.36 46.19
C LYS A 6 20.78 -2.42 45.72
N LEU A 7 20.80 -2.68 44.42
CA LEU A 7 21.71 -3.63 43.79
C LEU A 7 23.08 -2.98 43.54
N SER A 8 24.14 -3.79 43.54
CA SER A 8 25.49 -3.34 43.16
C SER A 8 25.55 -3.07 41.64
N GLY A 9 26.43 -2.15 41.22
CA GLY A 9 26.66 -1.85 39.80
C GLY A 9 27.06 -3.08 38.97
N ALA A 10 27.74 -4.06 39.57
CA ALA A 10 28.05 -5.33 38.92
C ALA A 10 26.81 -6.19 38.67
N GLU A 11 25.87 -6.18 39.62
CA GLU A 11 24.60 -6.90 39.56
C GLU A 11 23.71 -6.33 38.44
N TYR A 12 23.66 -5.00 38.31
CA TYR A 12 22.97 -4.33 37.20
C TYR A 12 23.53 -4.76 35.84
N ARG A 13 24.87 -4.85 35.71
CA ARG A 13 25.50 -5.31 34.47
C ARG A 13 25.17 -6.76 34.15
N ARG A 14 25.06 -7.64 35.17
CA ARG A 14 24.63 -9.03 35.00
C ARG A 14 23.19 -9.11 34.48
N ILE A 15 22.26 -8.42 35.12
CA ILE A 15 20.84 -8.40 34.75
C ILE A 15 20.67 -7.86 33.33
N ALA A 16 21.39 -6.80 32.96
CA ALA A 16 21.34 -6.24 31.61
C ALA A 16 21.90 -7.18 30.53
N LYS A 17 22.91 -7.99 30.85
CA LYS A 17 23.42 -9.04 29.95
C LYS A 17 22.42 -10.19 29.80
N GLU A 18 21.80 -10.60 30.91
CA GLU A 18 20.81 -11.67 30.91
C GLU A 18 19.54 -11.27 30.14
N LYS A 19 19.07 -10.02 30.31
CA LYS A 19 17.95 -9.47 29.56
C LYS A 19 18.23 -9.44 28.06
N ARG A 20 19.40 -8.94 27.65
CA ARG A 20 19.83 -8.95 26.24
C ARG A 20 19.88 -10.35 25.64
N LYS A 21 20.36 -11.34 26.40
CA LYS A 21 20.40 -12.73 25.95
C LYS A 21 18.99 -13.30 25.75
N LYS A 22 18.08 -13.04 26.69
CA LYS A 22 16.67 -13.45 26.55
C LYS A 22 16.01 -12.81 25.34
N GLU A 23 16.26 -11.52 25.10
CA GLU A 23 15.75 -10.81 23.93
C GLU A 23 16.32 -11.37 22.62
N SER A 24 17.61 -11.69 22.56
CA SER A 24 18.20 -12.32 21.36
C SER A 24 17.64 -13.71 21.09
N ASP A 25 17.40 -14.49 22.14
CA ASP A 25 16.84 -15.84 22.02
C ASP A 25 15.40 -15.77 21.48
N VAL A 26 14.57 -14.83 21.98
CA VAL A 26 13.23 -14.58 21.45
C VAL A 26 13.27 -14.15 19.98
N LEU A 27 14.14 -13.18 19.63
CA LEU A 27 14.26 -12.68 18.25
C LEU A 27 14.72 -13.76 17.26
N SER A 28 15.48 -14.76 17.71
CA SER A 28 15.87 -15.90 16.88
C SER A 28 14.74 -16.90 16.64
N LEU A 29 13.77 -16.97 17.56
CA LEU A 29 12.60 -17.83 17.44
C LEU A 29 11.49 -17.18 16.60
N THR A 30 11.45 -15.85 16.54
CA THR A 30 10.48 -15.12 15.73
C THR A 30 10.78 -15.24 14.25
N LEU A 31 9.78 -15.63 13.45
CA LEU A 31 9.85 -15.59 12.00
C LEU A 31 10.08 -14.16 11.51
N LYS A 32 10.97 -13.99 10.53
CA LYS A 32 11.27 -12.68 9.93
C LYS A 32 10.12 -12.23 9.04
N LEU A 33 9.76 -10.95 9.09
CA LEU A 33 8.72 -10.35 8.23
C LEU A 33 8.94 -10.63 6.74
N GLU A 34 10.19 -10.60 6.28
CA GLU A 34 10.56 -10.89 4.88
C GLU A 34 10.10 -12.29 4.43
N THR A 35 10.04 -13.26 5.34
CA THR A 35 9.58 -14.63 5.02
C THR A 35 8.06 -14.74 4.89
N LEU A 36 7.31 -13.80 5.47
CA LEU A 36 5.85 -13.73 5.34
C LEU A 36 5.42 -13.16 3.98
N PHE A 37 6.26 -12.32 3.37
CA PHE A 37 5.99 -11.68 2.08
C PHE A 37 6.74 -12.35 0.92
N ASN A 38 6.98 -13.66 0.99
CA ASN A 38 7.52 -14.41 -0.13
C ASN A 38 6.56 -14.30 -1.33
N LYS A 39 6.87 -13.32 -2.16
CA LYS A 39 6.23 -12.97 -3.42
C LYS A 39 6.50 -14.13 -4.36
N SER A 40 5.60 -15.11 -4.41
CA SER A 40 5.50 -15.92 -5.62
C SER A 40 5.24 -14.92 -6.75
N ASN A 41 6.21 -14.80 -7.67
CA ASN A 41 5.99 -14.14 -8.95
C ASN A 41 4.91 -14.94 -9.69
N VAL A 42 3.65 -14.65 -9.38
CA VAL A 42 2.53 -15.09 -10.17
C VAL A 42 2.58 -14.23 -11.42
N ASN A 43 3.15 -14.81 -12.47
CA ASN A 43 3.05 -14.29 -13.81
C ASN A 43 1.55 -14.21 -14.13
N VAL A 44 1.01 -13.00 -14.18
CA VAL A 44 -0.38 -12.74 -14.62
C VAL A 44 -0.40 -12.89 -16.13
N SER A 45 -0.40 -14.13 -16.61
CA SER A 45 -0.80 -14.47 -17.98
C SER A 45 -0.99 -15.98 -18.05
N ILE A 46 -2.13 -16.40 -18.65
CA ILE A 46 -2.50 -17.80 -18.94
C ILE A 46 -3.02 -18.48 -17.65
N ILE A 47 -4.32 -18.78 -17.48
CA ILE A 47 -5.15 -19.67 -18.30
C ILE A 47 -6.62 -19.24 -18.15
N VAL A 48 -7.18 -18.71 -19.23
CA VAL A 48 -8.58 -18.94 -19.60
C VAL A 48 -8.55 -20.19 -20.49
N ASN A 49 -9.51 -21.10 -20.24
CA ASN A 49 -9.88 -22.29 -21.02
C ASN A 49 -9.46 -23.68 -20.49
N SER A 50 -10.49 -24.36 -19.99
CA SER A 50 -11.01 -25.64 -20.50
C SER A 50 -10.26 -26.94 -20.21
N ASP A 51 -10.85 -27.69 -19.28
CA ASP A 51 -11.17 -29.13 -19.35
C ASP A 51 -10.32 -30.03 -20.26
N LYS A 52 -9.55 -30.92 -19.60
CA LYS A 52 -9.48 -32.38 -19.78
C LYS A 52 -8.07 -32.91 -19.49
N GLU A 53 -7.91 -33.73 -18.46
CA GLU A 53 -7.64 -35.18 -18.59
C GLU A 53 -7.21 -35.82 -17.26
N ASP A 54 -7.81 -36.99 -17.04
CA ASP A 54 -7.30 -38.18 -16.36
C ASP A 54 -7.01 -38.16 -14.85
N SER A 55 -8.11 -38.38 -14.13
CA SER A 55 -8.17 -38.98 -12.80
C SER A 55 -7.45 -40.34 -12.73
N LYS A 56 -6.31 -40.37 -12.04
CA LYS A 56 -5.79 -41.60 -11.43
C LYS A 56 -6.31 -41.66 -9.99
N GLU A 57 -7.44 -42.34 -9.82
CA GLU A 57 -8.12 -42.58 -8.56
C GLU A 57 -7.21 -43.30 -7.56
N LYS A 58 -6.70 -42.57 -6.56
CA LYS A 58 -6.15 -43.16 -5.34
C LYS A 58 -7.29 -43.15 -4.34
N SER A 59 -8.03 -44.25 -4.25
CA SER A 59 -9.16 -44.38 -3.32
C SER A 59 -8.66 -44.29 -1.88
N GLU A 60 -8.71 -43.08 -1.32
CA GLU A 60 -8.54 -42.85 0.11
C GLU A 60 -9.70 -43.54 0.83
N LYS A 61 -9.42 -44.72 1.39
CA LYS A 61 -10.37 -45.43 2.24
C LYS A 61 -10.68 -44.54 3.45
N ARG A 62 -11.87 -43.94 3.43
CA ARG A 62 -12.41 -43.12 4.52
C ARG A 62 -12.22 -43.87 5.85
N PRO A 63 -11.51 -43.31 6.84
CA PRO A 63 -11.34 -43.98 8.12
C PRO A 63 -12.71 -44.21 8.74
N ARG A 64 -12.93 -45.45 9.21
CA ARG A 64 -14.22 -45.85 9.78
C ARG A 64 -14.44 -45.08 11.08
N MET A 65 -15.50 -44.27 11.12
CA MET A 65 -15.86 -43.49 12.31
C MET A 65 -16.19 -44.46 13.45
N LYS A 66 -15.36 -44.50 14.49
CA LYS A 66 -15.62 -45.28 15.70
C LYS A 66 -16.53 -44.46 16.61
N ARG A 67 -17.58 -45.08 17.13
CA ARG A 67 -18.41 -44.46 18.17
C ARG A 67 -17.58 -44.35 19.44
N LYS A 68 -17.50 -43.14 19.99
CA LYS A 68 -16.84 -42.86 21.26
C LYS A 68 -17.66 -43.44 22.42
N MET A 69 -16.99 -43.94 23.46
CA MET A 69 -17.63 -44.42 24.68
C MET A 69 -18.14 -43.25 25.53
N ALA A 70 -19.05 -43.51 26.47
CA ALA A 70 -19.71 -42.46 27.27
C ALA A 70 -18.74 -41.56 28.07
N ASP A 71 -17.56 -42.08 28.40
CA ASP A 71 -16.53 -41.36 29.17
C ASP A 71 -15.38 -40.81 28.29
N GLU A 72 -15.44 -40.99 26.97
CA GLU A 72 -14.43 -40.42 26.07
C GLU A 72 -14.72 -38.93 25.86
N LEU A 73 -13.83 -38.09 26.39
CA LEU A 73 -13.87 -36.64 26.17
C LEU A 73 -13.89 -36.33 24.66
N CYS A 74 -14.78 -35.43 24.28
CA CYS A 74 -14.73 -34.88 22.94
C CYS A 74 -13.44 -34.08 22.81
N ASN A 75 -12.56 -34.47 21.88
CA ASN A 75 -11.61 -33.52 21.31
C ASN A 75 -12.45 -32.63 20.42
N ASP A 76 -13.23 -31.75 21.03
CA ASP A 76 -13.74 -30.60 20.31
C ASP A 76 -12.47 -29.89 19.83
N GLU A 77 -12.19 -29.97 18.54
CA GLU A 77 -11.21 -29.12 17.86
C GLU A 77 -11.63 -27.63 17.93
N ALA A 78 -12.52 -27.27 18.84
CA ALA A 78 -12.68 -25.95 19.43
C ALA A 78 -11.44 -25.56 20.26
N LEU A 79 -10.23 -25.79 19.74
CA LEU A 79 -9.13 -24.87 19.99
C LEU A 79 -9.46 -23.58 19.24
N THR A 80 -10.36 -22.81 19.84
CA THR A 80 -10.28 -21.35 19.89
C THR A 80 -9.00 -20.98 20.63
N SER A 81 -7.85 -21.44 20.11
CA SER A 81 -6.56 -20.99 20.59
C SER A 81 -6.53 -19.49 20.42
N VAL A 82 -6.03 -18.77 21.43
CA VAL A 82 -5.74 -17.33 21.35
C VAL A 82 -5.01 -16.98 20.05
N GLU A 83 -4.21 -17.93 19.56
CA GLU A 83 -3.47 -17.83 18.30
C GLU A 83 -4.37 -17.81 17.06
N ASN A 84 -5.45 -18.59 17.01
CA ASN A 84 -6.42 -18.56 15.90
C ASN A 84 -7.22 -17.26 15.91
N MET A 85 -7.61 -16.75 17.09
CA MET A 85 -8.25 -15.44 17.21
C MET A 85 -7.31 -14.32 16.77
N TYR A 86 -6.05 -14.38 17.17
CA TYR A 86 -5.02 -13.44 16.75
C TYR A 86 -4.84 -13.45 15.22
N GLN A 87 -4.72 -14.62 14.61
CA GLN A 87 -4.59 -14.75 13.15
C GLN A 87 -5.80 -14.16 12.42
N VAL A 88 -7.03 -14.45 12.87
CA VAL A 88 -8.25 -13.87 12.28
C VAL A 88 -8.22 -12.34 12.40
N THR A 89 -7.94 -11.79 13.59
CA THR A 89 -7.87 -10.33 13.75
C THR A 89 -6.78 -9.67 12.91
N MET A 90 -5.64 -10.34 12.71
CA MET A 90 -4.57 -9.83 11.85
C MET A 90 -4.98 -9.81 10.38
N LEU A 91 -5.69 -10.84 9.91
CA LEU A 91 -6.22 -10.87 8.55
C LEU A 91 -7.25 -9.78 8.33
N GLU A 92 -8.16 -9.55 9.27
CA GLU A 92 -9.14 -8.45 9.22
C GLU A 92 -8.46 -7.07 9.14
N ILE A 93 -7.38 -6.87 9.90
CA ILE A 93 -6.59 -5.63 9.84
C ILE A 93 -5.93 -5.48 8.46
N ILE A 94 -5.34 -6.56 7.93
CA ILE A 94 -4.69 -6.53 6.62
C ILE A 94 -5.70 -6.23 5.52
N ASP A 95 -6.86 -6.90 5.53
CA ASP A 95 -7.93 -6.66 4.56
C ASP A 95 -8.41 -5.21 4.62
N ARG A 96 -8.60 -4.67 5.83
CA ARG A 96 -8.96 -3.27 6.01
C ARG A 96 -7.91 -2.32 5.45
N VAL A 97 -6.62 -2.58 5.69
CA VAL A 97 -5.53 -1.77 5.15
C VAL A 97 -5.53 -1.83 3.61
N ILE A 98 -5.75 -3.00 3.02
CA ILE A 98 -5.83 -3.18 1.58
C ILE A 98 -7.01 -2.39 0.99
N THR A 99 -8.20 -2.49 1.58
CA THR A 99 -9.37 -1.75 1.15
C THR A 99 -9.14 -0.24 1.26
N GLU A 100 -8.69 0.25 2.41
CA GLU A 100 -8.46 1.68 2.61
C GLU A 100 -7.40 2.25 1.66
N LEU A 101 -6.33 1.49 1.37
CA LEU A 101 -5.32 1.90 0.39
C LEU A 101 -5.87 1.89 -1.04
N SER A 102 -6.69 0.91 -1.38
CA SER A 102 -7.32 0.80 -2.70
C SER A 102 -8.30 1.96 -2.92
N ASP A 103 -9.15 2.25 -1.94
CA ASP A 103 -10.11 3.36 -1.98
C ASP A 103 -9.39 4.72 -2.15
N ARG A 104 -8.28 4.92 -1.43
CA ARG A 104 -7.45 6.13 -1.57
C ARG A 104 -6.82 6.22 -2.96
N PHE A 105 -6.32 5.11 -3.48
CA PHE A 105 -5.72 5.07 -4.81
C PHE A 105 -6.75 5.39 -5.90
N GLU A 106 -7.95 4.81 -5.81
CA GLU A 106 -9.04 5.10 -6.73
C GLU A 106 -9.48 6.57 -6.66
N SER A 107 -9.59 7.12 -5.44
CA SER A 107 -9.92 8.53 -5.22
C SER A 107 -8.87 9.46 -5.84
N LEU A 108 -7.58 9.18 -5.66
CA LEU A 108 -6.49 9.94 -6.29
C LEU A 108 -6.50 9.80 -7.81
N ASN A 109 -6.77 8.61 -8.33
CA ASN A 109 -6.85 8.37 -9.76
C ASN A 109 -8.04 9.11 -10.38
N ASN A 110 -9.17 9.22 -9.67
CA ASN A 110 -10.32 10.01 -10.10
C ASN A 110 -9.96 11.51 -10.19
N ILE A 111 -9.28 12.06 -9.18
CA ILE A 111 -8.77 13.44 -9.21
C ILE A 111 -7.83 13.64 -10.41
N ASN A 112 -6.91 12.70 -10.64
CA ASN A 112 -6.00 12.75 -11.79
C ASN A 112 -6.73 12.58 -13.14
N SER A 113 -7.86 11.88 -13.19
CA SER A 113 -8.69 11.80 -14.40
C SER A 113 -9.33 13.15 -14.72
N MET A 114 -9.87 13.83 -13.69
CA MET A 114 -10.54 15.12 -13.82
C MET A 114 -9.56 16.28 -14.11
N PHE A 115 -8.48 16.37 -13.35
CA PHE A 115 -7.55 17.51 -13.40
C PHE A 115 -6.22 17.19 -14.08
N GLY A 116 -5.91 15.92 -14.35
CA GLY A 116 -4.59 15.54 -14.82
C GLY A 116 -4.24 16.08 -16.20
N PHE A 117 -5.20 16.58 -16.98
CA PHE A 117 -4.93 17.29 -18.23
C PHE A 117 -4.25 18.64 -18.03
N LEU A 118 -4.30 19.21 -16.81
CA LEU A 118 -3.60 20.44 -16.43
C LEU A 118 -2.12 20.21 -16.11
N SER A 119 -1.63 18.96 -16.15
CA SER A 119 -0.21 18.67 -16.00
C SER A 119 0.57 19.22 -17.19
N GLY A 120 1.69 19.92 -16.94
CA GLY A 120 2.49 20.58 -17.99
C GLY A 120 2.85 19.65 -19.15
N VAL A 121 3.24 18.40 -18.86
CA VAL A 121 3.55 17.38 -19.88
C VAL A 121 2.32 17.09 -20.75
N LYS A 122 1.13 16.96 -20.14
CA LYS A 122 -0.10 16.67 -20.89
C LYS A 122 -0.61 17.87 -21.68
N ILE A 123 -0.39 19.10 -21.18
CA ILE A 123 -0.75 20.34 -21.90
C ILE A 123 0.08 20.47 -23.19
N GLU A 124 1.36 20.12 -23.14
CA GLU A 124 2.25 20.12 -24.30
C GLU A 124 1.89 19.02 -25.31
N GLU A 125 1.71 17.78 -24.86
CA GLU A 125 1.51 16.60 -25.73
C GLU A 125 0.12 16.54 -26.39
N MET A 126 -0.94 16.95 -25.68
CA MET A 126 -2.33 16.73 -26.09
C MET A 126 -2.82 17.79 -27.08
N GLN A 127 -3.73 17.46 -28.00
CA GLN A 127 -4.25 18.41 -28.99
C GLN A 127 -5.11 19.51 -28.34
N THR A 128 -5.13 20.71 -28.94
CA THR A 128 -5.93 21.85 -28.42
C THR A 128 -7.43 21.54 -28.36
N ALA A 129 -7.95 20.78 -29.32
CA ALA A 129 -9.34 20.34 -29.33
C ALA A 129 -9.68 19.45 -28.12
N ASP A 130 -8.80 18.50 -27.78
CA ASP A 130 -9.02 17.60 -26.64
C ASP A 130 -8.91 18.33 -25.29
N LEU A 131 -8.01 19.32 -25.18
CA LEU A 131 -7.93 20.20 -24.00
C LEU A 131 -9.22 20.98 -23.81
N LYS A 132 -9.79 21.52 -24.89
CA LYS A 132 -11.06 22.27 -24.85
C LYS A 132 -12.21 21.41 -24.35
N ILE A 133 -12.33 20.17 -24.84
CA ILE A 133 -13.37 19.22 -24.39
C ILE A 133 -13.21 18.92 -22.89
N LYS A 134 -11.98 18.70 -22.41
CA LYS A 134 -11.74 18.45 -20.98
C LYS A 134 -11.98 19.68 -20.12
N ALA A 135 -11.62 20.85 -20.61
CA ALA A 135 -11.88 22.12 -19.95
C ALA A 135 -13.38 22.41 -19.84
N GLU A 136 -14.13 22.18 -20.91
CA GLU A 136 -15.59 22.30 -20.94
C GLU A 136 -16.24 21.34 -19.94
N ASN A 137 -15.84 20.06 -19.95
CA ASN A 137 -16.34 19.08 -18.97
C ASN A 137 -16.05 19.50 -17.53
N LEU A 138 -14.87 20.04 -17.25
CA LEU A 138 -14.50 20.52 -15.92
C LEU A 138 -15.34 21.76 -15.52
N ALA A 139 -15.50 22.73 -16.43
CA ALA A 139 -16.31 23.92 -16.20
C ALA A 139 -17.79 23.58 -16.01
N ASN A 140 -18.31 22.56 -16.68
CA ASN A 140 -19.67 22.06 -16.46
C ASN A 140 -19.86 21.48 -15.04
N ILE A 141 -18.87 20.74 -14.52
CA ILE A 141 -18.91 20.21 -13.15
C ILE A 141 -18.85 21.34 -12.12
N TYR A 142 -18.02 22.35 -12.36
CA TYR A 142 -17.82 23.50 -11.47
C TYR A 142 -18.44 24.78 -12.04
N SER A 143 -19.68 24.72 -12.53
CA SER A 143 -20.35 25.85 -13.19
C SER A 143 -20.59 27.07 -12.29
N ALA A 144 -20.51 26.89 -10.96
CA ALA A 144 -20.57 27.97 -9.99
C ALA A 144 -19.24 28.74 -9.89
N ASP A 145 -18.11 28.09 -10.19
CA ASP A 145 -16.76 28.63 -10.01
C ASP A 145 -16.07 28.98 -11.34
N LEU A 146 -16.44 28.28 -12.42
CA LEU A 146 -15.82 28.39 -13.74
C LEU A 146 -16.84 28.79 -14.79
N ASN A 147 -16.51 29.86 -15.53
CA ASN A 147 -17.21 30.20 -16.76
C ASN A 147 -16.63 29.35 -17.91
N ILE A 148 -17.51 28.64 -18.62
CA ILE A 148 -17.14 27.69 -19.68
C ILE A 148 -16.35 28.39 -20.79
N ASP A 149 -16.88 29.50 -21.32
CA ASP A 149 -16.28 30.18 -22.46
C ASP A 149 -14.91 30.76 -22.07
N GLU A 150 -14.83 31.44 -20.93
CA GLU A 150 -13.59 32.04 -20.42
C GLU A 150 -12.52 30.98 -20.17
N PHE A 151 -12.87 29.90 -19.47
CA PHE A 151 -11.92 28.84 -19.12
C PHE A 151 -11.39 28.11 -20.37
N MET A 152 -12.22 27.87 -21.38
CA MET A 152 -11.79 27.28 -22.64
C MET A 152 -10.78 28.18 -23.39
N PHE A 153 -11.02 29.49 -23.43
CA PHE A 153 -10.10 30.45 -24.04
C PHE A 153 -8.79 30.57 -23.25
N GLU A 154 -8.86 30.60 -21.92
CA GLU A 154 -7.69 30.65 -21.05
C GLU A 154 -6.78 29.44 -21.23
N ILE A 155 -7.35 28.23 -21.28
CA ILE A 155 -6.59 27.00 -21.47
C ILE A 155 -5.89 26.95 -22.84
N GLU A 156 -6.55 27.40 -23.90
CA GLU A 156 -5.95 27.51 -25.23
C GLU A 156 -4.81 28.53 -25.25
N SER A 157 -5.06 29.73 -24.70
CA SER A 157 -4.04 30.78 -24.58
C SER A 157 -2.85 30.31 -23.75
N PHE A 158 -3.12 29.67 -22.60
CA PHE A 158 -2.10 29.15 -21.70
C PHE A 158 -1.19 28.14 -22.39
N LYS A 159 -1.74 27.22 -23.19
CA LYS A 159 -0.94 26.26 -23.94
C LYS A 159 0.06 26.95 -24.87
N HIS A 160 -0.36 27.98 -25.60
CA HIS A 160 0.53 28.72 -26.49
C HIS A 160 1.63 29.48 -25.74
N HIS A 161 1.30 30.02 -24.56
CA HIS A 161 2.25 30.73 -23.69
C HIS A 161 3.23 29.79 -23.00
N ALA A 162 2.77 28.64 -22.50
CA ALA A 162 3.61 27.63 -21.85
C ALA A 162 4.74 27.16 -22.79
N LEU A 163 4.38 26.85 -24.06
CA LEU A 163 5.35 26.44 -25.09
C LEU A 163 6.36 27.52 -25.48
N THR A 164 6.04 28.80 -25.27
CA THR A 164 6.97 29.91 -25.56
C THR A 164 7.92 30.18 -24.41
N VAL A 165 7.48 30.03 -23.16
CA VAL A 165 8.34 30.18 -21.96
C VAL A 165 9.42 29.11 -21.92
N ASP A 166 9.11 27.85 -22.22
CA ASP A 166 10.09 26.75 -22.18
C ASP A 166 11.20 26.90 -23.24
N LYS A 167 10.90 27.51 -24.39
CA LYS A 167 11.89 27.84 -25.42
C LYS A 167 12.80 28.99 -24.99
N ASN A 168 12.26 30.01 -24.34
CA ASN A 168 13.05 31.14 -23.84
C ASN A 168 13.93 30.77 -22.64
N ASN A 169 13.51 29.80 -21.82
CA ASN A 169 14.32 29.25 -20.73
C ASN A 169 15.42 28.29 -21.20
N SER A 170 15.43 27.87 -22.47
CA SER A 170 16.56 27.10 -23.02
C SER A 170 17.84 27.93 -23.20
N GLU A 171 17.74 29.27 -23.15
CA GLU A 171 18.92 30.16 -23.00
C GLU A 171 19.41 30.29 -21.55
N CYS A 172 18.68 29.74 -20.57
CA CYS A 172 19.04 29.79 -19.14
C CYS A 172 18.94 28.42 -18.46
N ASN A 173 19.57 27.40 -19.05
CA ASN A 173 19.69 26.07 -18.44
C ASN A 173 21.03 25.88 -17.72
N TYR A 174 21.20 26.58 -16.60
CA TYR A 174 21.93 26.11 -15.42
C TYR A 174 21.27 26.77 -14.22
N VAL A 175 20.80 26.01 -13.21
CA VAL A 175 20.03 26.47 -12.03
C VAL A 175 18.53 26.56 -12.36
N THR A 176 17.71 25.52 -12.22
CA THR A 176 17.32 24.88 -10.96
C THR A 176 16.64 23.54 -11.25
N ARG A 177 17.36 22.43 -11.01
CA ARG A 177 16.71 21.17 -10.62
C ARG A 177 16.68 21.16 -9.09
N SER A 178 15.90 22.08 -8.51
CA SER A 178 15.75 22.19 -7.05
C SER A 178 15.01 20.97 -6.56
N ASN A 179 15.77 20.08 -5.95
CA ASN A 179 15.31 18.86 -5.34
C ASN A 179 14.57 19.24 -4.06
N TRP A 180 13.26 19.50 -4.17
CA TRP A 180 12.38 19.95 -3.07
C TRP A 180 12.49 19.08 -1.80
N PHE A 181 12.95 17.84 -1.96
CA PHE A 181 13.19 16.89 -0.87
C PHE A 181 14.42 17.22 0.00
N LEU A 182 15.45 17.87 -0.56
CA LEU A 182 16.67 18.24 0.18
C LEU A 182 16.50 19.56 0.96
N ASP A 183 15.66 20.47 0.49
CA ASP A 183 15.45 21.77 1.14
C ASP A 183 14.68 21.63 2.47
N VAL A 184 13.80 20.63 2.60
CA VAL A 184 13.05 20.36 3.84
C VAL A 184 13.94 19.80 4.96
N LEU A 185 14.99 19.06 4.62
CA LEU A 185 15.93 18.48 5.61
C LEU A 185 16.89 19.51 6.22
N SER A 186 17.11 20.64 5.54
CA SER A 186 17.99 21.72 6.01
C SER A 186 17.39 22.54 7.16
N TRP A 187 16.05 22.55 7.31
CA TRP A 187 15.36 23.33 8.36
C TRP A 187 15.15 22.58 9.68
N SER A 188 15.60 21.33 9.81
CA SER A 188 15.46 20.53 11.04
C SER A 188 16.78 20.12 11.70
N ALA A 189 17.89 20.79 11.38
CA ALA A 189 19.19 20.64 12.07
C ALA A 189 19.60 21.97 12.71
#